data_AF-D3DJD0-F1
#
_entry.id   AF-D3DJD0-F1
#
_cell.length_a   1.000
_cell.length_b   1.000
_cell.length_c   1.000
_cell.angle_alpha   90.00
_cell.angle_beta   90.00
_cell.angle_gamma   90.00
#
_symmetry.space_group_name_H-M   'P 1'
#
loop_
_entity.id
_entity.type
_entity.pdbx_description
1 polymer ?
#
loop_
_entity_poly.entity_id
_entity_poly.type
_entity_poly.pdbx_seq_one_letter_code
_entity_poly.pdbx_strand_id
1 'polypeptide(L)' 'MMSDEGKKRLLGILLGLLVLAGFMTGFLGMALSEKNREYFIYRLKNIKKVPYIAPEKR' A
#
# COMPACT_ATOMS: atom_id res chain seq x y z
N MET A 1 4.63 -34.96 5.66
CA MET A 1 4.94 -33.68 6.35
C MET A 1 5.40 -32.68 5.30
N MET A 2 4.75 -31.52 5.19
CA MET A 2 5.17 -30.46 4.26
C MET A 2 6.50 -29.88 4.76
N SER A 3 7.52 -29.83 3.90
CA SER A 3 8.84 -29.31 4.28
C SER A 3 8.74 -27.84 4.71
N ASP A 4 9.61 -27.41 5.62
CA ASP A 4 9.61 -26.03 6.11
C ASP A 4 9.87 -25.00 4.98
N GLU A 5 10.55 -25.40 3.92
CA GLU A 5 10.67 -24.60 2.68
C GLU A 5 9.35 -24.46 1.92
N GLY A 6 8.55 -25.52 1.84
CA GLY A 6 7.22 -25.47 1.25
C GLY A 6 6.29 -24.51 2.00
N LYS A 7 6.36 -24.51 3.33
CA LYS A 7 5.58 -23.58 4.18
C LYS A 7 6.01 -22.13 3.98
N LYS A 8 7.32 -21.86 3.94
CA LYS A 8 7.85 -20.49 3.70
C LYS A 8 7.44 -19.95 2.33
N ARG A 9 7.52 -20.77 1.27
CA ARG A 9 7.05 -20.38 -0.07
C ARG A 9 5.56 -20.07 -0.10
N LEU A 10 4.74 -20.90 0.55
CA LEU A 10 3.30 -20.68 0.62
C LEU A 10 2.94 -19.40 1.38
N LEU A 11 3.60 -19.14 2.51
CA LEU A 11 3.47 -17.90 3.27
C LEU A 11 3.88 -16.68 2.45
N GLY A 12 4.98 -16.78 1.70
CA GLY A 12 5.41 -15.71 0.79
C GLY A 12 4.37 -15.41 -0.28
N ILE A 13 3.76 -16.44 -0.88
CA ILE A 13 2.70 -16.28 -1.88
C ILE A 13 1.45 -15.64 -1.26
N LEU A 14 1.01 -16.10 -0.08
CA LEU A 14 -0.14 -15.55 0.61
C LEU A 14 0.05 -14.07 0.97
N LEU A 15 1.24 -13.72 1.49
CA LEU A 15 1.58 -12.32 1.79
C LEU A 15 1.63 -11.49 0.51
N GLY A 16 2.22 -12.01 -0.56
CA GLY A 16 2.24 -11.35 -1.86
C GLY A 16 0.84 -11.07 -2.41
N LEU A 17 -0.06 -12.05 -2.33
CA LEU A 17 -1.46 -11.89 -2.73
C LEU A 17 -2.21 -10.87 -1.88
N LEU A 18 -1.97 -10.85 -0.57
CA LEU A 18 -2.60 -9.89 0.34
C LEU A 18 -2.16 -8.45 0.03
N VAL A 19 -0.87 -8.25 -0.22
CA VAL A 19 -0.32 -6.95 -0.63
C VAL A 19 -0.90 -6.52 -1.99
N LEU A 20 -0.94 -7.44 -2.96
CA LEU A 20 -1.47 -7.16 -4.29
C LEU A 20 -2.97 -6.80 -4.25
N ALA A 21 -3.76 -7.52 -3.45
CA ALA A 21 -5.18 -7.25 -3.27
C ALA A 21 -5.43 -5.88 -2.61
N GLY A 22 -4.63 -5.53 -1.60
CA GLY A 22 -4.67 -4.21 -0.96
C GLY A 22 -4.33 -3.08 -1.95
N PHE A 23 -3.28 -3.28 -2.76
CA PHE A 23 -2.89 -2.34 -3.80
C PHE A 23 -3.99 -2.15 -4.86
N MET A 24 -4.56 -3.25 -5.38
CA MET A 24 -5.65 -3.18 -6.36
C MET A 24 -6.90 -2.50 -5.82
N THR A 25 -7.27 -2.77 -4.56
CA THR A 25 -8.41 -2.11 -3.91
C THR A 25 -8.20 -0.59 -3.82
N GLY A 26 -7.00 -0.16 -3.41
CA GLY A 26 -6.64 1.26 -3.38
C GLY A 26 -6.63 1.90 -4.77
N PHE A 27 -6.08 1.19 -5.75
CA PHE A 27 -6.03 1.63 -7.16
C PHE A 27 -7.43 1.78 -7.75
N LEU A 28 -8.31 0.80 -7.55
CA LEU A 28 -9.71 0.86 -7.99
C LEU A 28 -10.47 1.98 -7.29
N GLY A 29 -10.24 2.19 -6.00
CA GLY A 29 -10.82 3.30 -5.24
C GLY A 29 -10.43 4.68 -5.78
N MET A 30 -9.25 4.82 -6.38
CA MET A 30 -8.81 6.02 -7.09
C MET A 30 -9.35 6.10 -8.52
N ALA A 31 -9.41 4.98 -9.24
CA ALA A 31 -9.86 4.95 -10.63
C ALA A 31 -11.38 5.21 -10.77
N LEU A 32 -12.18 4.70 -9.83
CA LEU A 32 -13.65 4.74 -9.89
C LEU A 32 -14.26 5.99 -9.25
N SER A 33 -13.49 6.78 -8.51
CA SER A 33 -14.00 7.98 -7.84
C SER A 33 -13.05 9.16 -8.03
N GLU A 34 -13.50 10.17 -8.77
CA GLU A 34 -12.72 11.39 -9.01
C GLU A 34 -12.41 12.12 -7.70
N LYS A 35 -13.32 12.12 -6.74
CA LYS A 35 -13.12 12.70 -5.41
C LYS A 35 -12.00 12.00 -4.65
N ASN A 36 -11.92 10.67 -4.71
CA ASN A 36 -10.82 9.91 -4.09
C ASN A 36 -9.50 10.14 -4.80
N ARG A 37 -9.50 10.24 -6.14
CA ARG A 37 -8.33 10.59 -6.94
C ARG A 37 -7.79 11.96 -6.55
N GLU A 38 -8.65 12.97 -6.47
CA GLU A 38 -8.25 14.33 -6.09
C GLU A 38 -7.73 14.39 -4.65
N TYR A 39 -8.40 13.72 -3.71
CA TYR A 39 -7.94 13.60 -2.33
C TYR A 39 -6.58 12.91 -2.24
N PHE A 40 -6.37 11.84 -3.01
CA PHE A 40 -5.09 11.13 -3.06
C PHE A 40 -3.97 12.01 -3.65
N ILE A 41 -4.23 12.69 -4.76
CA ILE A 41 -3.28 13.64 -5.37
C ILE A 41 -2.97 14.80 -4.42
N TYR A 42 -3.97 15.29 -3.69
CA TYR A 42 -3.77 16.30 -2.65
C TYR A 42 -2.86 15.79 -1.52
N ARG A 43 -3.09 14.56 -1.05
CA ARG A 43 -2.22 13.90 -0.05
C ARG A 43 -0.80 13.70 -0.57
N LEU A 44 -0.62 13.29 -1.83
CA LEU A 44 0.69 13.17 -2.48
C LEU A 44 1.41 14.51 -2.59
N LYS A 45 0.72 15.56 -3.04
CA LYS A 45 1.27 16.91 -3.13
C LYS A 45 1.67 17.46 -1.76
N ASN A 46 0.94 17.08 -0.71
CA ASN A 46 1.22 17.49 0.66
C ASN A 46 2.02 16.46 1.46
N ILE A 47 2.57 15.41 0.85
CA ILE A 47 3.25 14.33 1.56
C ILE A 47 4.49 14.83 2.33
N LYS A 48 5.15 15.87 1.79
CA LYS A 48 6.27 16.58 2.43
C LYS A 48 5.87 17.39 3.67
N LYS A 49 4.57 17.69 3.84
CA LYS A 49 4.01 18.39 5.02
C LYS A 49 3.42 17.41 6.04
N VAL A 50 3.44 16.10 5.77
CA VAL A 50 2.96 15.10 6.72
C VAL A 50 4.01 14.97 7.83
N PRO A 51 3.64 15.11 9.11
CA PRO A 51 4.58 15.22 10.23
C PRO A 51 5.50 14.02 10.43
N TYR A 52 5.23 12.88 9.77
CA TYR A 52 6.08 11.68 9.82
C TYR A 52 7.17 11.62 8.73
N ILE A 53 7.15 12.53 7.75
CA ILE A 53 8.07 12.55 6.59
C ILE A 53 8.87 13.85 6.52
N ALA A 54 8.34 14.94 7.07
CA ALA A 54 9.14 16.13 7.30
C ALA A 54 10.24 15.76 8.31
N PRO A 55 11.53 15.96 7.99
CA PRO A 55 12.56 15.85 8.99
C PRO A 55 12.19 16.84 10.09
N GLU A 56 11.99 16.33 11.30
CA GLU A 56 11.92 17.17 12.48
C GLU A 56 13.19 18.03 12.44
N LYS A 57 13.05 19.32 12.09
CA LYS A 57 14.16 20.26 12.16
C LYS A 57 14.48 20.39 13.64
N ARG A 58 15.37 19.55 14.12
CA ARG A 58 16.05 19.69 15.39
C ARG A 58 17.55 19.59 15.16
#